data_AF-A0A377HMC0-F1
#
_entry.id   AF-A0A377HMC0-F1
#
_cell.length_a   1.000
_cell.length_b   1.000
_cell.length_c   1.000
_cell.angle_alpha   90.00
_cell.angle_beta   90.00
_cell.angle_gamma   90.00
#
_symmetry.space_group_name_H-M   'P 1'
#
loop_
_entity.id
_entity.type
_entity.pdbx_description
1 polymer ?
#
loop_
_entity_poly.entity_id
_entity_poly.type
_entity_poly.pdbx_seq_one_letter_code
_entity_poly.pdbx_strand_id
1 'polypeptide(L)' 'MSETMPKNRIEWLIFFRRAKTADTLDLMLDGALKKLSTPAEQADAILGHEARLDELEGVRKTI' A
#
# COMPACT_ATOMS: atom_id res chain seq x y z
N MET A 1 19.89 0.34 -8.89
CA MET A 1 19.31 -0.35 -7.72
C MET A 1 18.20 -1.23 -8.24
N SER A 2 18.27 -2.54 -8.05
CA SER A 2 17.18 -3.43 -8.43
C SER A 2 16.03 -3.17 -7.48
N GLU A 3 15.04 -2.38 -7.89
CA GLU A 3 13.82 -2.14 -7.12
C GLU A 3 13.02 -3.44 -7.08
N THR A 4 13.30 -4.28 -6.08
CA THR A 4 12.47 -5.45 -5.80
C THR A 4 11.12 -4.94 -5.31
N MET A 5 10.06 -5.22 -6.08
CA MET A 5 8.70 -4.96 -5.63
C MET A 5 8.43 -5.70 -4.32
N PRO A 6 7.64 -5.13 -3.40
CA PRO A 6 7.28 -5.78 -2.16
C PRO A 6 6.65 -7.15 -2.42
N LYS A 7 7.07 -8.17 -1.66
CA LYS A 7 6.67 -9.57 -1.89
C LYS A 7 5.56 -10.06 -0.97
N ASN A 8 5.25 -9.33 0.09
CA ASN A 8 4.27 -9.73 1.09
C ASN A 8 3.58 -8.50 1.67
N ARG A 9 2.43 -8.69 2.31
CA ARG A 9 1.65 -7.63 2.98
C ARG A 9 2.48 -6.67 3.83
N ILE A 10 3.46 -7.15 4.60
CA ILE A 10 4.24 -6.30 5.52
C ILE A 10 5.15 -5.36 4.73
N GLU A 11 5.82 -5.86 3.69
CA GLU A 11 6.64 -5.03 2.82
C GLU A 11 5.79 -3.99 2.06
N TRP A 12 4.58 -4.37 1.62
CA TRP A 12 3.62 -3.44 1.03
C TRP A 12 3.19 -2.36 2.01
N LEU A 13 2.86 -2.70 3.25
CA LEU A 13 2.54 -1.73 4.30
C LEU A 13 3.70 -0.74 4.54
N ILE A 14 4.93 -1.23 4.65
CA ILE A 14 6.13 -0.38 4.80
C ILE A 14 6.30 0.55 3.60
N PHE A 15 6.05 0.04 2.39
CA PHE A 15 6.08 0.83 1.17
C PHE A 15 5.01 1.93 1.18
N PHE A 16 3.78 1.60 1.53
CA PHE A 16 2.63 2.51 1.59
C PHE A 16 2.70 3.53 2.74
N ARG A 17 3.48 3.30 3.81
CA ARG A 17 3.74 4.31 4.87
C ARG A 17 4.39 5.60 4.37
N ARG A 18 4.93 5.59 3.15
CA ARG A 18 5.43 6.80 2.47
C ARG A 18 4.27 7.74 2.09
N ALA A 19 3.09 7.20 1.80
CA ALA A 19 1.89 7.99 1.56
C ALA A 19 1.42 8.69 2.85
N LYS A 20 1.24 10.01 2.76
CA LYS A 20 0.77 10.86 3.86
C LYS A 20 -0.72 11.19 3.77
N THR A 21 -1.34 10.93 2.61
CA THR A 21 -2.77 11.12 2.35
C THR A 21 -3.34 9.87 1.69
N ALA A 22 -4.65 9.69 1.83
CA ALA A 22 -5.37 8.61 1.15
C ALA A 22 -5.23 8.72 -0.38
N ASP A 23 -5.35 9.92 -0.94
CA ASP A 23 -5.19 10.13 -2.40
C ASP A 23 -3.83 9.65 -2.92
N THR A 24 -2.75 9.90 -2.18
CA THR A 24 -1.41 9.44 -2.57
C THR A 24 -1.30 7.92 -2.43
N LEU A 25 -1.94 7.35 -1.41
CA LEU A 25 -1.97 5.92 -1.17
C LEU A 25 -2.68 5.18 -2.32
N ASP A 26 -3.80 5.72 -2.80
CA ASP A 26 -4.55 5.17 -3.94
C ASP A 26 -3.73 5.19 -5.23
N LEU A 27 -3.05 6.32 -5.52
CA LEU A 27 -2.16 6.42 -6.68
C LEU A 27 -1.00 5.41 -6.63
N MET A 28 -0.48 5.15 -5.43
CA MET A 28 0.57 4.15 -5.24
C MET A 28 0.06 2.73 -5.47
N LEU A 29 -1.17 2.42 -5.03
CA LEU A 29 -1.80 1.11 -5.28
C LEU A 29 -2.09 0.91 -6.77
N ASP A 30 -2.67 1.91 -7.45
CA ASP A 30 -2.92 1.86 -8.89
C ASP A 30 -1.63 1.61 -9.69
N GLY A 31 -0.54 2.27 -9.31
CA GLY A 31 0.78 2.05 -9.90
C GLY A 31 1.34 0.66 -9.64
N ALA A 32 1.06 0.08 -8.47
CA ALA A 32 1.46 -1.27 -8.10
C ALA A 32 0.65 -2.33 -8.86
N LEU A 33 -0.68 -2.22 -8.89
CA LEU A 33 -1.58 -3.18 -9.54
C LEU A 33 -1.30 -3.33 -11.03
N LYS A 34 -0.87 -2.26 -11.70
CA LYS A 34 -0.44 -2.30 -13.12
C LYS A 34 0.83 -3.11 -13.35
N LYS A 35 1.67 -3.31 -12.33
CA LYS A 35 2.95 -4.02 -12.41
C LYS A 35 2.88 -5.46 -11.90
N LEU A 36 1.95 -5.75 -11.00
CA LEU A 36 1.75 -7.08 -10.43
C LEU A 36 0.98 -7.97 -11.40
N SER A 37 1.41 -9.22 -11.54
CA SER A 37 0.90 -10.12 -12.58
C SER A 37 0.00 -11.22 -12.02
N THR A 38 0.10 -11.53 -10.73
CA THR A 38 -0.68 -12.59 -10.11
C THR A 38 -1.73 -12.04 -9.14
N PRO A 39 -2.92 -12.67 -9.04
CA PRO A 39 -3.93 -12.28 -8.07
C PRO A 39 -3.44 -12.32 -6.61
N ALA A 40 -2.50 -13.24 -6.30
CA ALA A 40 -1.92 -13.34 -4.96
C ALA A 40 -1.09 -12.08 -4.61
N GLU A 41 -0.22 -11.63 -5.51
CA GLU A 41 0.56 -10.40 -5.33
C GLU A 41 -0.34 -9.17 -5.22
N GLN A 42 -1.40 -9.11 -6.03
CA GLN A 42 -2.38 -8.04 -5.97
C GLN A 42 -3.12 -8.04 -4.63
N ALA A 43 -3.49 -9.21 -4.10
CA ALA A 43 -4.11 -9.33 -2.78
C ALA A 43 -3.18 -8.84 -1.67
N ASP A 44 -1.89 -9.20 -1.70
CA ASP A 44 -0.89 -8.71 -0.74
C ASP A 44 -0.76 -7.17 -0.78
N ALA A 45 -0.80 -6.57 -1.97
CA ALA A 45 -0.77 -5.12 -2.15
C ALA A 45 -2.05 -4.44 -1.61
N ILE A 46 -3.22 -5.00 -1.90
CA ILE A 46 -4.51 -4.48 -1.41
C ILE A 46 -4.57 -4.54 0.12
N LEU A 47 -4.18 -5.66 0.73
CA LEU A 47 -4.16 -5.80 2.19
C LEU A 47 -3.17 -4.83 2.85
N GLY A 48 -2.04 -4.54 2.20
CA GLY A 48 -1.09 -3.53 2.66
C GLY A 48 -1.63 -2.11 2.56
N HIS A 49 -2.41 -1.81 1.51
CA HIS A 49 -3.10 -0.53 1.31
C HIS A 49 -4.17 -0.32 2.39
N GLU A 50 -5.05 -1.30 2.61
CA GLU A 50 -6.11 -1.24 3.63
C GLU A 50 -5.53 -0.96 5.02
N ALA A 51 -4.49 -1.70 5.41
CA ALA A 51 -3.81 -1.50 6.68
C ALA A 51 -3.22 -0.08 6.82
N ARG A 52 -2.75 0.53 5.71
CA ARG A 52 -2.24 1.91 5.73
C ARG A 52 -3.38 2.92 5.77
N LEU A 53 -4.50 2.64 5.11
CA LEU A 53 -5.69 3.48 5.14
C LEU A 53 -6.24 3.57 6.57
N ASP A 54 -6.33 2.43 7.27
CA ASP A 54 -6.69 2.36 8.69
C ASP A 54 -5.76 3.23 9.56
N GLU A 55 -4.44 3.18 9.33
CA GLU A 55 -3.48 4.05 10.04
C GLU A 55 -3.75 5.54 9.78
N LEU A 56 -4.09 5.93 8.56
CA LEU A 56 -4.38 7.33 8.19
C LEU A 56 -5.72 7.82 8.77
N GLU A 57 -6.75 7.00 8.72
CA GLU A 57 -8.06 7.32 9.27
C GLU A 57 -8.07 7.33 10.81
N GLY A 58 -7.32 6.40 11.44
CA GLY A 58 -7.14 6.34 12.88
C GLY A 58 -6.49 7.61 13.46
N VAL A 59 -5.50 8.17 12.75
CA VAL A 59 -4.89 9.47 13.14
C VAL A 59 -5.92 10.59 13.12
N ARG A 60 -6.87 10.56 12.18
CA ARG A 60 -7.88 11.61 11.97
C ARG A 60 -8.97 11.64 13.05
N LYS A 61 -9.20 10.54 13.76
CA LYS A 61 -10.18 10.45 14.86
C LYS A 61 -9.66 10.98 16.20
N THR A 62 -8.37 11.30 16.32
CA THR A 62 -7.73 11.67 17.59
C THR A 62 -7.52 13.19 17.74
N ILE A 63 -8.21 14.01 16.96
CA ILE A 63 -8.06 15.48 16.94
C ILE A 63 -9.41 16.17 17.13
#